data_AF-A0A0Q8TKK9-F1
#
_entry.id   AF-A0A0Q8TKK9-F1
#
_cell.length_a   1.000
_cell.length_b   1.000
_cell.length_c   1.000
_cell.angle_alpha   90.00
_cell.angle_beta   90.00
_cell.angle_gamma   90.00
#
_symmetry.space_group_name_H-M   'P 1'
#
loop_
_entity.id
_entity.type
_entity.pdbx_description
1 polymer ?
#
loop_
_entity_poly.entity_id
_entity_poly.type
_entity_poly.pdbx_seq_one_letter_code
_entity_poly.pdbx_strand_id
1 'polypeptide(L)'
;MQPDSSPAAGRGPFLPDVARIALGVFIGGLAALFAHDAIVGQRPPPPATPAVLTQPRPVGDDSSNTSNASTQAALPPAPPPAPPAPEPAPPLPAQTAPPQAEAPQPAAPVQDAGQKKADDDLKTAQALAARLESERQQRRADAWARYFQPSPVCRADPATGACADAHLAARKRFDAQYVDR
;
A
#
# COMPACT_ATOMS: atom_id res chain seq x y z
N MET A 1 -55.22 -6.14 -43.43
CA MET A 1 -54.49 -7.36 -43.82
C MET A 1 -53.07 -7.23 -43.29
N GLN A 2 -52.69 -8.04 -42.28
CA GLN A 2 -51.30 -8.42 -42.04
C GLN A 2 -51.00 -9.68 -42.89
N PRO A 3 -49.72 -9.96 -43.21
CA PRO A 3 -48.95 -10.84 -42.35
C PRO A 3 -47.49 -10.43 -42.11
N ASP A 4 -47.00 -10.86 -40.94
CA ASP A 4 -45.64 -11.18 -40.51
C ASP A 4 -44.55 -11.32 -41.59
N SER A 5 -43.35 -10.80 -41.28
CA SER A 5 -42.09 -11.54 -41.44
C SER A 5 -40.96 -10.85 -40.67
N SER A 6 -40.78 -11.27 -39.42
CA SER A 6 -39.48 -11.28 -38.75
C SER A 6 -38.58 -12.34 -39.40
N PRO A 7 -37.25 -12.15 -39.38
CA PRO A 7 -36.42 -13.24 -38.89
C PRO A 7 -35.55 -12.78 -37.71
N ALA A 8 -35.96 -13.20 -36.52
CA ALA A 8 -35.03 -13.57 -35.47
C ALA A 8 -34.32 -14.87 -35.89
N ALA A 9 -32.98 -14.84 -36.02
CA ALA A 9 -32.06 -15.97 -35.76
C ALA A 9 -30.64 -15.63 -36.26
N GLY A 10 -29.63 -15.70 -35.38
CA GLY A 10 -28.25 -15.95 -35.83
C GLY A 10 -27.10 -15.26 -35.11
N ARG A 11 -27.30 -14.34 -34.16
CA ARG A 11 -26.16 -13.79 -33.39
C ARG A 11 -25.88 -14.71 -32.19
N GLY A 12 -25.00 -15.67 -32.41
CA GLY A 12 -24.64 -16.72 -31.47
C GLY A 12 -24.11 -16.23 -30.11
N PRO A 13 -23.90 -17.16 -29.16
CA PRO A 13 -23.66 -16.87 -27.75
C PRO A 13 -22.19 -16.44 -27.50
N PHE A 14 -21.77 -15.29 -28.04
CA PHE A 14 -20.40 -14.79 -27.88
C PHE A 14 -20.05 -14.44 -26.42
N LEU A 15 -21.02 -13.91 -25.66
CA LEU A 15 -20.83 -13.52 -24.27
C LEU A 15 -20.60 -14.70 -23.30
N PRO A 16 -21.40 -15.77 -23.30
CA PRO A 16 -21.16 -16.90 -22.39
C PRO A 16 -19.90 -17.71 -22.74
N ASP A 17 -19.47 -17.73 -24.01
CA ASP A 17 -18.21 -18.41 -24.36
C ASP A 17 -16.98 -17.62 -23.88
N VAL A 18 -16.99 -16.29 -24.02
CA VAL A 18 -15.93 -15.45 -23.42
C VAL A 18 -15.92 -15.57 -21.89
N ALA A 19 -17.10 -15.63 -21.26
CA ALA A 19 -17.19 -15.83 -19.81
C ALA A 19 -16.62 -17.19 -19.36
N ARG A 20 -16.84 -18.26 -20.13
CA ARG A 20 -16.26 -19.59 -19.85
C ARG A 20 -14.75 -19.61 -20.04
N ILE A 21 -14.24 -18.96 -21.08
CA ILE A 21 -12.79 -18.84 -21.31
C ILE A 21 -12.16 -18.03 -20.18
N ALA A 22 -12.74 -16.90 -19.80
CA ALA A 22 -12.26 -16.07 -18.70
C ALA A 22 -12.27 -16.83 -17.37
N LEU A 23 -13.33 -17.59 -17.09
CA LEU A 23 -13.43 -18.42 -15.88
C LEU A 23 -12.37 -19.53 -15.86
N GLY A 24 -12.13 -20.18 -17.00
CA GLY A 24 -11.10 -21.22 -17.12
C GLY A 24 -9.69 -20.66 -16.88
N VAL A 25 -9.36 -19.51 -17.46
CA VAL A 25 -8.06 -18.84 -17.26
C VAL A 25 -7.91 -18.36 -15.82
N PHE A 26 -8.98 -17.84 -15.21
CA PHE A 26 -8.96 -17.40 -13.82
C PHE A 26 -8.71 -18.56 -12.84
N ILE A 27 -9.46 -19.66 -12.98
CA ILE A 27 -9.28 -20.85 -12.13
C ILE A 27 -7.89 -21.48 -12.35
N GLY A 28 -7.45 -21.59 -13.61
CA GLY A 28 -6.12 -22.10 -13.94
C GLY A 28 -4.98 -21.24 -13.38
N GLY A 29 -5.12 -19.91 -13.43
CA GLY A 29 -4.15 -18.97 -12.87
C GLY A 29 -4.04 -19.06 -11.35
N LEU A 30 -5.18 -19.20 -10.65
CA LEU A 30 -5.18 -19.40 -9.20
C LEU A 30 -4.51 -20.73 -8.81
N ALA A 31 -4.80 -21.83 -9.53
CA ALA A 31 -4.19 -23.13 -9.26
C ALA A 31 -2.65 -23.10 -9.43
N ALA A 32 -2.15 -22.39 -10.45
CA ALA A 32 -0.71 -22.23 -10.68
C ALA A 32 -0.01 -21.46 -9.55
N LEU A 33 -0.65 -20.40 -9.02
CA LEU A 33 -0.14 -19.65 -7.89
C LEU A 33 -0.02 -20.51 -6.62
N PHE A 34 -1.05 -21.29 -6.30
CA PHE A 34 -1.02 -22.19 -5.14
C PHE A 34 0.01 -23.32 -5.29
N ALA A 35 0.15 -23.89 -6.49
CA ALA A 35 1.18 -24.89 -6.75
C ALA A 35 2.60 -24.32 -6.64
N HIS A 36 2.80 -23.06 -7.08
CA HIS A 36 4.09 -22.39 -6.98
C HIS A 36 4.52 -22.16 -5.52
N ASP A 37 3.61 -21.73 -4.64
CA ASP A 37 3.94 -21.57 -3.20
C ASP A 37 4.23 -22.90 -2.51
N ALA A 38 3.55 -23.98 -2.89
CA ALA A 38 3.82 -25.32 -2.35
C ALA A 38 5.24 -25.82 -2.69
N ILE A 39 5.77 -25.44 -3.85
CA ILE A 39 7.12 -25.86 -4.30
C ILE A 39 8.21 -24.97 -3.69
N VAL A 40 7.98 -23.67 -3.58
CA VAL A 40 9.01 -22.73 -3.09
C VAL A 40 9.18 -22.80 -1.56
N GLY A 41 8.15 -23.20 -0.82
CA GLY A 41 8.22 -23.37 0.65
C GLY A 41 9.07 -24.54 1.13
N GLN A 42 9.43 -25.49 0.26
CA GLN A 42 10.20 -26.71 0.59
C GLN A 42 11.67 -26.58 0.20
N ARG A 43 12.28 -25.39 0.29
CA ARG A 43 13.74 -25.28 0.15
C ARG A 43 14.39 -25.75 1.46
N PRO A 44 15.00 -26.94 1.52
CA PRO A 44 15.75 -27.34 2.71
C PRO A 44 16.88 -26.33 2.95
N PRO A 45 17.19 -26.00 4.21
CA PRO A 45 18.36 -25.19 4.52
C PRO A 45 19.60 -25.88 3.94
N PRO A 46 20.57 -25.11 3.39
CA PRO A 46 21.82 -25.70 2.93
C PRO A 46 22.47 -26.46 4.11
N PRO A 47 23.08 -27.63 3.89
CA PRO A 47 23.80 -28.33 4.94
C PRO A 47 24.89 -27.39 5.46
N ALA A 48 24.94 -27.21 6.78
CA ALA A 48 25.98 -26.44 7.44
C ALA A 48 27.33 -27.09 7.15
N THR A 49 28.05 -26.55 6.16
CA THR A 49 29.46 -26.87 5.97
C THR A 49 30.25 -26.23 7.12
N PRO A 50 31.06 -27.00 7.86
CA PRO A 50 31.94 -26.44 8.86
C PRO A 50 32.99 -25.54 8.19
N ALA A 51 33.32 -24.46 8.89
CA ALA A 51 34.27 -23.44 8.52
C ALA A 51 35.55 -23.99 7.87
N VAL A 52 35.83 -23.54 6.65
CA VAL A 52 37.16 -23.61 6.07
C VAL A 52 37.68 -22.19 5.96
N LEU A 53 38.72 -21.91 6.77
CA LEU A 53 39.58 -20.73 6.73
C LEU A 53 39.90 -20.36 5.28
N THR A 54 39.64 -19.12 4.89
CA THR A 54 40.57 -18.34 4.06
C THR A 54 40.33 -16.86 4.33
N GLN A 55 41.11 -16.32 5.27
CA GLN A 55 41.30 -14.89 5.44
C GLN A 55 42.41 -14.46 4.45
N PRO A 56 42.18 -13.52 3.52
CA PRO A 56 43.29 -12.77 2.94
C PRO A 56 43.68 -11.62 3.88
N ARG A 57 44.96 -11.58 4.24
CA ARG A 57 45.60 -10.59 5.13
C ARG A 57 45.53 -9.18 4.50
N PRO A 58 45.36 -8.11 5.29
CA PRO A 58 45.64 -6.75 4.84
C PRO A 58 47.15 -6.48 4.90
N VAL A 59 47.75 -6.14 3.75
CA VAL A 59 49.06 -5.48 3.68
C VAL A 59 48.78 -3.98 3.70
N GLY A 60 49.52 -3.27 4.57
CA GLY A 60 49.31 -1.87 4.91
C GLY A 60 49.86 -0.86 3.91
N ASP A 61 50.06 0.34 4.45
CA ASP A 61 50.54 1.60 3.84
C ASP A 61 49.39 2.46 3.28
N ASP A 62 49.18 3.74 3.61
CA ASP A 62 49.96 4.68 4.41
C ASP A 62 49.03 5.80 4.92
N SER A 63 49.26 6.19 6.17
CA SER A 63 49.19 7.52 6.76
C SER A 63 48.27 8.64 6.19
N SER A 64 47.57 9.26 7.15
CA SER A 64 47.26 10.71 7.26
C SER A 64 45.79 11.11 7.08
N ASN A 65 45.01 11.05 8.17
CA ASN A 65 44.49 12.28 8.77
C ASN A 65 44.03 12.00 10.21
N THR A 66 44.92 12.30 11.15
CA THR A 66 44.65 12.29 12.59
C THR A 66 44.02 13.63 12.97
N SER A 67 43.06 13.55 13.89
CA SER A 67 42.64 14.64 14.81
C SER A 67 41.42 15.45 14.35
N ASN A 68 40.24 15.03 14.83
CA ASN A 68 39.67 15.76 15.97
C ASN A 68 38.64 14.89 16.69
N ALA A 69 39.09 14.33 17.82
CA ALA A 69 38.21 14.07 18.93
C ALA A 69 37.89 15.43 19.58
N SER A 70 36.64 15.85 19.48
CA SER A 70 36.06 16.83 20.40
C SER A 70 34.77 16.25 20.94
N THR A 71 34.88 15.71 22.13
CA THR A 71 33.79 15.45 23.06
C THR A 71 32.98 16.72 23.23
N GLN A 72 31.72 16.70 22.80
CA GLN A 72 30.70 17.58 23.37
C GLN A 72 29.46 16.76 23.63
N ALA A 73 29.27 16.47 24.92
CA ALA A 73 28.02 16.02 25.48
C ALA A 73 26.96 17.09 25.20
N ALA A 74 26.16 16.90 24.16
CA ALA A 74 24.95 17.68 23.93
C ALA A 74 23.79 16.93 24.59
N LEU A 75 23.23 17.56 25.63
CA LEU A 75 22.03 17.17 26.32
C LEU A 75 20.89 16.83 25.33
N PRO A 76 20.01 15.86 25.65
CA PRO A 76 18.80 15.66 24.87
C PRO A 76 17.95 16.95 24.91
N PRO A 77 17.37 17.41 23.78
CA PRO A 77 16.37 18.47 23.83
C PRO A 77 15.17 17.97 24.64
N ALA A 78 14.73 18.79 25.61
CA ALA A 78 13.60 18.51 26.48
C ALA A 78 12.31 18.29 25.65
N PRO A 79 11.41 17.40 26.10
CA PRO A 79 10.07 17.31 25.52
C PRO A 79 9.31 18.63 25.72
N PRO A 80 8.46 19.05 24.76
CA PRO A 80 7.59 20.20 24.95
C PRO A 80 6.61 19.92 26.11
N PRO A 81 6.25 20.95 26.92
CA PRO A 81 5.26 20.80 27.96
C PRO A 81 3.88 20.47 27.37
N ALA A 82 3.19 19.54 28.04
CA ALA A 82 1.83 19.12 27.72
C ALA A 82 0.83 20.30 27.74
N PRO A 83 -0.25 20.24 26.94
CA PRO A 83 -1.34 21.21 27.04
C PRO A 83 -2.01 21.12 28.43
N PRO A 84 -2.42 22.25 29.03
CA PRO A 84 -3.20 22.24 30.26
C PRO A 84 -4.56 21.56 30.04
N ALA A 85 -4.95 20.74 31.01
CA ALA A 85 -6.22 20.02 31.07
C ALA A 85 -7.44 20.97 31.09
N PRO A 86 -8.61 20.51 30.60
CA PRO A 86 -9.85 21.29 30.66
C PRO A 86 -10.34 21.45 32.11
N GLU A 87 -10.66 22.69 32.46
CA GLU A 87 -11.20 23.11 33.76
C GLU A 87 -12.66 22.62 33.96
N PRO A 88 -13.12 22.34 35.20
CA PRO A 88 -14.44 21.76 35.47
C PRO A 88 -15.58 22.77 35.28
N ALA A 89 -16.71 22.26 34.78
CA ALA A 89 -17.93 23.02 34.53
C ALA A 89 -18.60 23.60 35.80
N PRO A 90 -19.21 24.80 35.74
CA PRO A 90 -20.19 25.26 36.72
C PRO A 90 -21.61 24.67 36.45
N PRO A 91 -22.47 24.55 37.49
CA PRO A 91 -23.77 23.87 37.38
C PRO A 91 -24.88 24.72 36.75
N LEU A 92 -25.82 24.01 36.14
CA LEU A 92 -27.06 24.45 35.47
C LEU A 92 -27.98 25.31 36.36
N PRO A 93 -28.75 26.24 35.77
CA PRO A 93 -30.14 26.46 36.16
C PRO A 93 -31.09 25.62 35.30
N ALA A 94 -32.14 25.15 35.96
CA ALA A 94 -33.15 24.23 35.48
C ALA A 94 -34.03 24.80 34.34
N GLN A 95 -34.28 23.93 33.35
CA GLN A 95 -35.52 23.71 32.60
C GLN A 95 -36.47 24.89 32.36
N THR A 96 -36.63 25.23 31.06
CA THR A 96 -37.96 25.45 30.48
C THR A 96 -38.01 24.74 29.13
N ALA A 97 -38.61 23.55 29.11
CA ALA A 97 -38.94 22.86 27.87
C ALA A 97 -40.11 23.59 27.18
N PRO A 98 -39.99 24.04 25.92
CA PRO A 98 -41.18 24.38 25.15
C PRO A 98 -41.96 23.10 24.84
N PRO A 99 -43.30 23.17 24.72
CA PRO A 99 -44.13 22.01 24.43
C PRO A 99 -43.64 21.33 23.16
N GLN A 100 -43.54 20.01 23.21
CA GLN A 100 -43.29 19.18 22.05
C GLN A 100 -44.43 19.41 21.06
N ALA A 101 -44.21 20.30 20.10
CA ALA A 101 -44.94 20.29 18.86
C ALA A 101 -44.54 19.00 18.16
N GLU A 102 -45.39 17.99 18.33
CA GLU A 102 -45.38 16.73 17.61
C GLU A 102 -45.34 17.05 16.11
N ALA A 103 -44.13 17.07 15.55
CA ALA A 103 -43.93 17.20 14.13
C ALA A 103 -44.59 15.97 13.47
N PRO A 104 -45.39 16.16 12.41
CA PRO A 104 -45.97 15.04 11.69
C PRO A 104 -44.84 14.11 11.25
N GLN A 105 -44.82 12.88 11.78
CA GLN A 105 -43.91 11.85 11.30
C GLN A 105 -44.19 11.67 9.81
N PRO A 106 -43.22 11.95 8.90
CA PRO A 106 -43.41 11.58 7.52
C PRO A 106 -43.35 10.05 7.46
N ALA A 107 -44.50 9.44 7.21
CA ALA A 107 -44.58 8.05 6.81
C ALA A 107 -43.74 7.86 5.53
N ALA A 108 -42.58 7.19 5.68
CA ALA A 108 -41.67 6.58 4.69
C ALA A 108 -41.49 7.28 3.31
N PRO A 109 -40.24 7.67 2.96
CA PRO A 109 -39.20 6.70 2.60
C PRO A 109 -37.87 6.99 3.31
N VAL A 110 -37.74 6.55 4.56
CA VAL A 110 -36.55 6.85 5.38
C VAL A 110 -35.41 5.85 5.13
N GLN A 111 -35.71 4.69 4.56
CA GLN A 111 -34.72 3.61 4.34
C GLN A 111 -33.78 3.91 3.16
N ASP A 112 -34.32 4.32 2.01
CA ASP A 112 -33.51 4.64 0.83
C ASP A 112 -32.65 5.91 1.02
N ALA A 113 -33.19 6.92 1.71
CA ALA A 113 -32.45 8.15 2.00
C ALA A 113 -31.30 7.90 2.98
N GLY A 114 -31.49 7.01 3.96
CA GLY A 114 -30.44 6.61 4.90
C GLY A 114 -29.34 5.78 4.25
N GLN A 115 -29.70 4.82 3.39
CA GLN A 115 -28.73 4.01 2.65
C GLN A 115 -27.89 4.87 1.70
N LYS A 116 -28.53 5.73 0.91
CA LYS A 116 -27.82 6.61 -0.02
C LYS A 116 -26.83 7.54 0.68
N LYS A 117 -27.21 8.10 1.83
CA LYS A 117 -26.30 8.92 2.64
C LYS A 117 -25.10 8.11 3.16
N ALA A 118 -25.33 6.89 3.64
CA ALA A 118 -24.26 6.02 4.10
C ALA A 118 -23.30 5.64 2.95
N ASP A 119 -23.82 5.39 1.74
CA ASP A 119 -23.01 5.14 0.54
C ASP A 119 -22.19 6.38 0.14
N ASP A 120 -22.79 7.57 0.18
CA ASP A 120 -22.11 8.84 -0.13
C ASP A 120 -21.00 9.14 0.90
N ASP A 121 -21.26 8.89 2.18
CA ASP A 121 -20.28 9.04 3.26
C ASP A 121 -19.12 8.05 3.09
N LEU A 122 -19.42 6.78 2.75
CA LEU A 122 -18.42 5.74 2.51
C LEU A 122 -17.55 6.07 1.28
N LYS A 123 -18.15 6.59 0.21
CA LYS A 123 -17.42 7.02 -0.99
C LYS A 123 -16.53 8.23 -0.71
N THR A 124 -17.01 9.16 0.11
CA THR A 124 -16.23 10.34 0.53
C THR A 124 -15.03 9.91 1.39
N ALA A 125 -15.25 8.98 2.33
CA ALA A 125 -14.18 8.40 3.14
C ALA A 125 -13.12 7.67 2.29
N GLN A 126 -13.55 6.88 1.30
CA GLN A 126 -12.65 6.22 0.35
C GLN A 126 -11.84 7.23 -0.47
N ALA A 127 -12.47 8.31 -0.95
CA ALA A 127 -11.78 9.34 -1.72
C ALA A 127 -10.68 10.04 -0.90
N LEU A 128 -10.94 10.29 0.39
CA LEU A 128 -9.95 10.84 1.30
C LEU A 128 -8.82 9.85 1.57
N ALA A 129 -9.14 8.58 1.81
CA ALA A 129 -8.14 7.52 2.02
C ALA A 129 -7.22 7.35 0.79
N ALA A 130 -7.79 7.32 -0.42
CA ALA A 130 -7.05 7.22 -1.67
C ALA A 130 -6.09 8.41 -1.87
N ARG A 131 -6.49 9.61 -1.45
CA ARG A 131 -5.64 10.80 -1.52
C ARG A 131 -4.47 10.74 -0.53
N LEU A 132 -4.69 10.23 0.68
CA LEU A 132 -3.61 10.02 1.65
C LEU A 132 -2.66 8.90 1.19
N GLU A 133 -3.19 7.87 0.54
CA GLU A 133 -2.38 6.79 -0.05
C GLU A 133 -1.51 7.29 -1.20
N SER A 134 -2.03 8.15 -2.08
CA SER A 134 -1.22 8.70 -3.16
C SER A 134 -0.07 9.56 -2.64
N GLU A 135 -0.29 10.34 -1.57
CA GLU A 135 0.76 11.11 -0.92
C GLU A 135 1.86 10.20 -0.33
N ARG A 136 1.47 9.11 0.34
CA ARG A 136 2.43 8.10 0.84
C ARG A 136 3.21 7.42 -0.29
N GLN A 137 2.53 7.07 -1.37
CA GLN A 137 3.17 6.50 -2.55
C GLN A 137 4.16 7.47 -3.19
N GLN A 138 3.82 8.76 -3.22
CA GLN A 138 4.70 9.79 -3.75
C GLN A 138 5.95 9.94 -2.88
N ARG A 139 5.82 9.99 -1.55
CA ARG A 139 6.97 9.97 -0.63
C ARG A 139 7.86 8.75 -0.83
N ARG A 140 7.25 7.57 -1.02
CA ARG A 140 7.98 6.32 -1.31
C ARG A 140 8.69 6.36 -2.66
N ALA A 141 8.06 6.91 -3.69
CA ALA A 141 8.66 7.06 -5.02
C ALA A 141 9.85 8.02 -5.01
N ASP A 142 9.72 9.15 -4.32
CA ASP A 142 10.80 10.12 -4.15
C ASP A 142 11.97 9.53 -3.36
N ALA A 143 11.68 8.78 -2.28
CA ALA A 143 12.70 8.06 -1.53
C ALA A 143 13.39 6.99 -2.38
N TRP A 144 12.64 6.26 -3.19
CA TRP A 144 13.18 5.28 -4.14
C TRP A 144 14.11 5.92 -5.17
N ALA A 145 13.71 7.06 -5.75
CA ALA A 145 14.52 7.78 -6.74
C ALA A 145 15.85 8.26 -6.16
N ARG A 146 15.89 8.59 -4.86
CA ARG A 146 17.14 8.94 -4.15
C ARG A 146 17.99 7.72 -3.84
N TYR A 147 17.37 6.59 -3.49
CA TYR A 147 18.04 5.36 -3.11
C TYR A 147 18.67 4.62 -4.30
N PHE A 148 17.92 4.47 -5.39
CA PHE A 148 18.36 3.71 -6.56
C PHE A 148 18.82 4.65 -7.68
N GLN A 149 20.14 4.75 -7.85
CA GLN A 149 20.76 5.46 -8.97
C GLN A 149 21.38 4.45 -9.94
N PRO A 150 20.69 4.11 -11.05
CA PRO A 150 21.22 3.18 -12.02
C PRO A 150 22.50 3.73 -12.68
N SER A 151 23.44 2.82 -12.96
CA SER A 151 24.64 3.15 -13.72
C SER A 151 24.26 3.71 -15.11
N PRO A 152 25.14 4.52 -15.75
CA PRO A 152 24.85 5.10 -17.06
C PRO A 152 24.51 4.04 -18.12
N VAL A 153 25.16 2.88 -18.05
CA VAL A 153 24.91 1.74 -18.94
C VAL A 153 23.49 1.20 -18.76
N CYS A 154 23.03 1.01 -17.51
CA CYS A 154 21.67 0.57 -17.24
C CYS A 154 20.59 1.62 -17.51
N ARG A 155 20.97 2.90 -17.63
CA ARG A 155 20.05 3.95 -18.12
C ARG A 155 19.88 3.91 -19.63
N ALA A 156 20.93 3.56 -20.37
CA ALA A 156 20.88 3.44 -21.83
C ALA A 156 20.13 2.18 -22.27
N ASP A 157 20.30 1.06 -21.55
CA ASP A 157 19.58 -0.19 -21.78
C ASP A 157 19.07 -0.81 -20.46
N PRO A 158 17.84 -0.49 -20.04
CA PRO A 158 17.25 -1.05 -18.83
C PRO A 158 16.73 -2.48 -19.03
N ALA A 159 16.61 -2.96 -20.28
CA ALA A 159 16.04 -4.26 -20.60
C ALA A 159 17.08 -5.39 -20.58
N THR A 160 18.37 -5.05 -20.54
CA THR A 160 19.43 -6.02 -20.30
C THR A 160 19.20 -6.73 -18.96
N GLY A 161 19.20 -8.06 -18.97
CA GLY A 161 18.87 -8.89 -17.79
C GLY A 161 19.63 -8.51 -16.53
N ALA A 162 20.93 -8.22 -16.64
CA ALA A 162 21.75 -7.80 -15.49
C ALA A 162 21.28 -6.48 -14.84
N CYS A 163 20.79 -5.53 -15.63
CA CYS A 163 20.26 -4.26 -15.13
C CYS A 163 18.87 -4.44 -14.50
N ALA A 164 18.03 -5.29 -15.09
CA ALA A 164 16.74 -5.67 -14.53
C ALA A 164 16.89 -6.40 -13.18
N ASP A 165 17.82 -7.35 -13.10
CA ASP A 165 18.13 -8.09 -11.88
C ASP A 165 18.65 -7.16 -10.77
N ALA A 166 19.54 -6.21 -11.12
CA ALA A 166 20.04 -5.20 -10.19
C ALA A 166 18.92 -4.29 -9.66
N HIS A 167 18.00 -3.85 -10.53
CA HIS A 167 16.84 -3.07 -10.13
C HIS A 167 15.93 -3.85 -9.17
N LEU A 168 15.61 -5.10 -9.47
CA LEU A 168 14.78 -5.96 -8.61
C LEU A 168 15.45 -6.23 -7.26
N ALA A 169 16.76 -6.49 -7.25
CA ALA A 169 17.52 -6.68 -6.02
C ALA A 169 17.52 -5.42 -5.15
N ALA A 170 17.73 -4.24 -5.76
CA ALA A 170 17.65 -2.97 -5.07
C ALA A 170 16.23 -2.70 -4.54
N ARG A 171 15.19 -3.05 -5.31
CA ARG A 171 13.80 -2.83 -4.91
C ARG A 171 13.44 -3.65 -3.67
N LYS A 172 13.83 -4.92 -3.64
CA LYS A 172 13.65 -5.79 -2.47
C LYS A 172 14.33 -5.23 -1.23
N ARG A 173 15.56 -4.71 -1.36
CA ARG A 173 16.31 -4.12 -0.24
C ARG A 173 15.67 -2.83 0.27
N PHE A 174 15.25 -1.96 -0.65
CA PHE A 174 14.54 -0.73 -0.30
C PHE A 174 13.24 -1.05 0.43
N ASP A 175 12.43 -1.97 -0.09
CA ASP A 175 11.15 -2.32 0.52
C ASP A 175 11.33 -2.96 1.92
N ALA A 176 12.43 -3.68 2.15
CA ALA A 176 12.75 -4.24 3.46
C ALA A 176 13.23 -3.19 4.49
N GLN A 177 13.77 -2.06 4.04
CA GLN A 177 14.35 -1.02 4.90
C GLN A 177 13.50 0.26 4.99
N TYR A 178 12.59 0.47 4.03
CA TYR A 178 11.81 1.70 3.92
C TYR A 178 10.74 1.76 5.00
N VAL A 179 10.77 2.85 5.76
CA VAL A 179 9.75 3.20 6.76
C VAL A 179 9.30 4.62 6.43
N ASP A 180 8.00 4.79 6.13
CA ASP A 180 7.37 6.11 5.96
C ASP A 180 7.36 6.80 7.34
N ARG A 181 8.14 7.89 7.48
CA ARG A 181 8.30 8.66 8.73
C ARG A 181 7.77 10.07 8.57
#